data_AF-X1TCF5-F1
#
_entry.id   AF-X1TCF5-F1
#
_cell.length_a   1.000
_cell.length_b   1.000
_cell.length_c   1.000
_cell.angle_alpha   90.00
_cell.angle_beta   90.00
_cell.angle_gamma   90.00
#
_symmetry.space_group_name_H-M   'P 1'
#
loop_
_entity.id
_entity.type
_entity.pdbx_description
1 polymer ?
#
loop_
_entity_poly.entity_id
_entity_poly.type
_entity_poly.pdbx_seq_one_letter_code
_entity_poly.pdbx_strand_id
1 'polypeptide(L)'
;GSDIVIEGMYNPKNPYIPGLPSKELRDPDDEILAQVQADLGRGWTLRDLRELIGCPIGVGLYGTTKSYVAEMEPSFGGAIATRGNAKLMIKLGADIIDISDWGDLKARIRTINEIRNEIKDKAILSFSRIHGPGLFGHFAKKGLITKDEITEMVKAGIDIVNIPAVGTFPGYTINYASRLVGTIHDCGALAGLGIGTSQEGSDIETIRRIGFYSKMAGADIYGISDAGLSEAMPAPENIMALSTVIRGKRHTYLAKSRILVFFLMRNTKCRCRVSESCNFFWFPLL
;
A
#
# COMPACT_ATOMS: atom_id res chain seq x y z
N GLY A 1 12.07 -12.39 -6.42
CA GLY A 1 11.27 -11.21 -6.76
C GLY A 1 10.71 -10.60 -5.49
N SER A 2 9.60 -9.87 -5.63
CA SER A 2 8.60 -9.67 -4.57
C SER A 2 7.79 -10.93 -4.36
N ASP A 3 6.91 -10.91 -3.37
CA ASP A 3 6.51 -12.14 -2.70
C ASP A 3 5.13 -12.10 -2.05
N ILE A 4 4.68 -10.90 -1.71
CA ILE A 4 3.30 -10.48 -1.78
C ILE A 4 3.33 -9.21 -2.65
N VAL A 5 2.36 -9.06 -3.55
CA VAL A 5 2.12 -7.81 -4.30
C VAL A 5 0.80 -7.23 -3.83
N ILE A 6 0.75 -5.94 -3.48
CA ILE A 6 -0.51 -5.23 -3.17
C ILE A 6 -0.80 -4.26 -4.31
N GLU A 7 -1.97 -4.43 -4.94
CA GLU A 7 -2.48 -3.49 -5.94
C GLU A 7 -3.22 -2.33 -5.27
N GLY A 8 -2.61 -1.15 -5.26
CA GLY A 8 -3.21 0.11 -4.88
C GLY A 8 -4.13 0.67 -5.98
N MET A 9 -5.21 1.34 -5.58
CA MET A 9 -6.22 1.94 -6.47
C MET A 9 -6.95 0.95 -7.41
N TYR A 10 -6.84 -0.37 -7.19
CA TYR A 10 -7.59 -1.37 -7.94
C TYR A 10 -9.10 -1.19 -7.75
N ASN A 11 -9.84 -0.99 -8.85
CA ASN A 11 -11.28 -0.76 -8.81
C ASN A 11 -12.05 -2.09 -8.86
N PRO A 12 -12.75 -2.52 -7.78
CA PRO A 12 -13.45 -3.80 -7.76
C PRO A 12 -14.73 -3.83 -8.62
N LYS A 13 -15.20 -2.67 -9.11
CA LYS A 13 -16.39 -2.53 -9.96
C LYS A 13 -16.03 -2.51 -11.46
N ASN A 14 -14.80 -2.13 -11.80
CA ASN A 14 -14.29 -2.02 -13.16
C ASN A 14 -12.76 -2.27 -13.17
N PRO A 15 -12.32 -3.54 -13.10
CA PRO A 15 -10.90 -3.86 -12.92
C PRO A 15 -10.11 -3.72 -14.23
N TYR A 16 -8.98 -3.02 -14.14
CA TYR A 16 -8.03 -2.84 -15.23
C TYR A 16 -6.60 -2.79 -14.65
N ILE A 17 -5.63 -3.33 -15.40
CA ILE A 17 -4.21 -3.45 -15.03
C ILE A 17 -3.36 -2.92 -16.20
N PRO A 18 -3.02 -1.62 -16.22
CA PRO A 18 -2.27 -1.01 -17.32
C PRO A 18 -0.96 -1.74 -17.66
N GLY A 19 -0.71 -1.93 -18.95
CA GLY A 19 0.45 -2.65 -19.47
C GLY A 19 0.23 -4.14 -19.71
N LEU A 20 -0.86 -4.73 -19.21
CA LEU A 20 -1.30 -6.06 -19.64
C LEU A 20 -2.25 -5.96 -20.86
N PRO A 21 -2.25 -6.95 -21.77
CA PRO A 21 -3.26 -7.03 -22.83
C PRO A 21 -4.65 -7.20 -22.21
N SER A 22 -5.66 -6.51 -22.75
CA SER A 22 -7.04 -6.66 -22.26
C SER A 22 -7.58 -8.06 -22.59
N LYS A 23 -8.27 -8.69 -21.63
CA LYS A 23 -8.97 -9.97 -21.85
C LYS A 23 -10.29 -9.79 -22.61
N GLU A 24 -10.90 -8.64 -22.40
CA GLU A 24 -12.04 -8.15 -23.17
C GLU A 24 -11.53 -7.60 -24.51
N LEU A 25 -12.26 -7.84 -25.59
CA LEU A 25 -11.96 -7.24 -26.89
C LEU A 25 -11.97 -5.72 -26.75
N ARG A 26 -10.99 -5.04 -27.38
CA ARG A 26 -10.91 -3.58 -27.42
C ARG A 26 -12.24 -3.05 -27.99
N ASP A 27 -12.95 -2.27 -27.20
CA ASP A 27 -14.13 -1.55 -27.67
C ASP A 27 -13.69 -0.64 -28.84
N PRO A 28 -14.25 -0.80 -30.06
CA PRO A 28 -13.86 0.01 -31.21
C PRO A 28 -14.01 1.52 -30.96
N ASP A 29 -14.91 1.90 -30.04
CA ASP A 29 -15.24 3.29 -29.74
C ASP A 29 -14.41 3.86 -28.55
N ASP A 30 -13.43 3.12 -28.00
CA ASP A 30 -12.50 3.64 -26.99
C ASP A 30 -11.40 4.52 -27.64
N GLU A 31 -11.81 5.67 -28.16
CA GLU A 31 -10.98 6.67 -28.86
C GLU A 31 -9.73 7.08 -28.07
N ILE A 32 -9.80 7.03 -26.74
CA ILE A 32 -8.69 7.38 -25.84
C ILE A 32 -7.63 6.28 -25.90
N LEU A 33 -8.04 5.01 -25.89
CA LEU A 33 -7.09 3.90 -25.99
C LEU A 33 -6.56 3.69 -27.40
N ALA A 34 -7.26 4.09 -28.45
CA ALA A 34 -6.71 4.10 -29.80
C ALA A 34 -5.45 5.00 -29.93
N GLN A 35 -5.27 5.97 -29.02
CA GLN A 35 -4.14 6.91 -29.02
C GLN A 35 -2.97 6.51 -28.12
N VAL A 36 -3.10 5.45 -27.31
CA VAL A 36 -2.08 5.03 -26.33
C VAL A 36 -1.43 3.71 -26.78
N GLN A 37 -0.10 3.64 -26.73
CA GLN A 37 0.69 2.45 -27.14
C GLN A 37 0.64 1.27 -26.14
N ALA A 38 -0.12 1.40 -25.05
CA ALA A 38 -0.25 0.40 -23.99
C ALA A 38 -1.73 0.09 -23.72
N ASP A 39 -2.06 -1.19 -23.63
CA ASP A 39 -3.40 -1.64 -23.23
C ASP A 39 -3.66 -1.38 -21.74
N LEU A 40 -4.94 -1.23 -21.37
CA LEU A 40 -5.36 -1.07 -19.97
C LEU A 40 -5.43 -2.37 -19.17
N GLY A 41 -5.26 -3.55 -19.78
CA GLY A 41 -5.48 -4.83 -19.11
C GLY A 41 -6.88 -4.95 -18.50
N ARG A 42 -7.95 -4.63 -19.26
CA ARG A 42 -9.33 -4.80 -18.79
C ARG A 42 -9.65 -6.28 -18.53
N GLY A 43 -10.48 -6.54 -17.51
CA GLY A 43 -10.99 -7.88 -17.18
C GLY A 43 -10.04 -8.76 -16.37
N TRP A 44 -8.88 -8.25 -15.92
CA TRP A 44 -7.96 -9.00 -15.07
C TRP A 44 -8.40 -9.00 -13.60
N THR A 45 -8.64 -10.20 -13.06
CA THR A 45 -8.96 -10.41 -11.65
C THR A 45 -7.69 -10.59 -10.81
N LEU A 46 -7.78 -10.39 -9.49
CA LEU A 46 -6.67 -10.60 -8.56
C LEU A 46 -6.18 -12.06 -8.57
N ARG A 47 -7.09 -13.02 -8.82
CA ARG A 47 -6.74 -14.42 -9.04
C ARG A 47 -5.86 -14.61 -10.29
N ASP A 48 -6.18 -13.92 -11.37
CA ASP A 48 -5.39 -13.99 -12.61
C ASP A 48 -3.98 -13.43 -12.40
N LEU A 49 -3.86 -12.32 -11.67
CA LEU A 49 -2.56 -11.75 -11.29
C LEU A 49 -1.76 -12.71 -10.40
N ARG A 50 -2.43 -13.39 -9.45
CA ARG A 50 -1.81 -14.41 -8.59
C ARG A 50 -1.28 -15.59 -9.37
N GLU A 51 -2.00 -16.02 -10.41
CA GLU A 51 -1.57 -17.10 -11.32
C GLU A 51 -0.42 -16.66 -12.24
N LEU A 52 -0.46 -15.42 -12.76
CA LEU A 52 0.56 -14.84 -13.63
C LEU A 52 1.88 -14.55 -12.90
N ILE A 53 1.82 -13.85 -11.75
CA ILE A 53 2.98 -13.45 -10.94
C ILE A 53 3.44 -14.63 -10.08
N GLY A 54 2.49 -15.45 -9.64
CA GLY A 54 2.76 -16.66 -8.90
C GLY A 54 3.14 -16.42 -7.43
N CYS A 55 2.66 -15.33 -6.83
CA CYS A 55 2.70 -15.03 -5.39
C CYS A 55 1.34 -14.46 -4.94
N PRO A 56 1.01 -14.47 -3.63
CA PRO A 56 -0.22 -13.87 -3.12
C PRO A 56 -0.41 -12.41 -3.55
N ILE A 57 -1.66 -12.04 -3.85
CA ILE A 57 -2.06 -10.70 -4.29
C ILE A 57 -2.99 -10.08 -3.26
N GLY A 58 -2.57 -8.94 -2.73
CA GLY A 58 -3.40 -8.06 -1.91
C GLY A 58 -3.92 -6.85 -2.68
N VAL A 59 -4.78 -6.07 -2.02
CA VAL A 59 -5.34 -4.82 -2.56
C VAL A 59 -5.39 -3.74 -1.51
N GLY A 60 -5.06 -2.51 -1.92
CA GLY A 60 -5.22 -1.31 -1.08
C GLY A 60 -6.64 -0.78 -1.12
N LEU A 61 -7.23 -0.52 0.05
CA LEU A 61 -8.48 0.19 0.24
C LEU A 61 -8.27 1.40 1.15
N TYR A 62 -8.73 2.58 0.72
CA TYR A 62 -8.52 3.83 1.45
C TYR A 62 -9.67 4.10 2.43
N GLY A 63 -9.34 4.20 3.71
CA GLY A 63 -10.28 4.50 4.78
C GLY A 63 -10.67 5.96 4.84
N THR A 64 -11.95 6.21 5.10
CA THR A 64 -12.52 7.54 5.28
C THR A 64 -13.81 7.46 6.12
N THR A 65 -14.30 8.61 6.55
CA THR A 65 -15.61 8.71 7.21
C THR A 65 -16.74 8.68 6.17
N LYS A 66 -17.90 8.11 6.53
CA LYS A 66 -18.99 7.83 5.57
C LYS A 66 -19.49 9.06 4.80
N SER A 67 -19.36 10.27 5.35
CA SER A 67 -19.70 11.53 4.68
C SER A 67 -18.75 11.96 3.56
N TYR A 68 -17.49 11.50 3.57
CA TYR A 68 -16.47 11.88 2.59
C TYR A 68 -16.23 10.81 1.51
N VAL A 69 -16.95 9.67 1.56
CA VAL A 69 -16.81 8.58 0.57
C VAL A 69 -17.01 9.08 -0.85
N ALA A 70 -18.09 9.84 -1.11
CA ALA A 70 -18.40 10.35 -2.45
C ALA A 70 -17.38 11.38 -2.98
N GLU A 71 -16.68 12.09 -2.08
CA GLU A 71 -15.64 13.06 -2.42
C GLU A 71 -14.30 12.38 -2.69
N MET A 72 -13.97 11.31 -1.95
CA MET A 72 -12.71 10.57 -2.09
C MET A 72 -12.76 9.47 -3.16
N GLU A 73 -13.93 8.89 -3.46
CA GLU A 73 -14.06 7.79 -4.44
C GLU A 73 -13.42 8.10 -5.81
N PRO A 74 -13.56 9.31 -6.40
CA PRO A 74 -12.88 9.68 -7.64
C PRO A 74 -11.34 9.70 -7.54
N SER A 75 -10.80 10.18 -6.41
CA SER A 75 -9.35 10.34 -6.19
C SER A 75 -8.62 8.99 -5.99
N PHE A 76 -9.33 7.98 -5.49
CA PHE A 76 -8.80 6.63 -5.27
C PHE A 76 -9.39 5.59 -6.22
N GLY A 77 -9.94 6.04 -7.36
CA GLY A 77 -10.41 5.16 -8.43
C GLY A 77 -11.50 4.16 -8.03
N GLY A 78 -12.28 4.41 -6.98
CA GLY A 78 -13.26 3.44 -6.45
C GLY A 78 -12.78 2.60 -5.26
N ALA A 79 -11.48 2.59 -4.96
CA ALA A 79 -10.85 1.73 -3.95
C ALA A 79 -11.06 2.21 -2.49
N ILE A 80 -12.29 2.53 -2.10
CA ILE A 80 -12.63 2.97 -0.73
C ILE A 80 -12.87 1.77 0.20
N ALA A 81 -12.39 1.85 1.44
CA ALA A 81 -12.58 0.83 2.47
C ALA A 81 -14.05 0.77 2.93
N THR A 82 -14.84 -0.03 2.22
CA THR A 82 -16.25 -0.31 2.54
C THR A 82 -16.49 -1.82 2.56
N ARG A 83 -17.49 -2.25 3.34
CA ARG A 83 -17.97 -3.65 3.34
C ARG A 83 -18.26 -4.17 1.92
N GLY A 84 -18.89 -3.34 1.08
CA GLY A 84 -19.24 -3.69 -0.30
C GLY A 84 -18.01 -3.93 -1.18
N ASN A 85 -17.02 -3.03 -1.14
CA ASN A 85 -15.78 -3.20 -1.88
C ASN A 85 -14.98 -4.41 -1.37
N ALA A 86 -14.85 -4.60 -0.06
CA ALA A 86 -14.16 -5.77 0.51
C ALA A 86 -14.78 -7.09 0.04
N LYS A 87 -16.13 -7.20 0.01
CA LYS A 87 -16.83 -8.37 -0.56
C LYS A 87 -16.46 -8.64 -2.02
N LEU A 88 -16.36 -7.59 -2.83
CA LEU A 88 -15.98 -7.71 -4.24
C LEU A 88 -14.50 -8.12 -4.40
N MET A 89 -13.60 -7.59 -3.57
CA MET A 89 -12.17 -7.99 -3.57
C MET A 89 -12.00 -9.49 -3.29
N ILE A 90 -12.72 -10.03 -2.30
CA ILE A 90 -12.74 -11.47 -2.02
C ILE A 90 -13.28 -12.27 -3.23
N LYS A 91 -14.32 -11.77 -3.91
CA LYS A 91 -14.86 -12.42 -5.12
C LYS A 91 -13.82 -12.45 -6.27
N LEU A 92 -13.06 -11.37 -6.42
CA LEU A 92 -12.00 -11.22 -7.43
C LEU A 92 -10.70 -11.97 -7.07
N GLY A 93 -10.57 -12.45 -5.83
CA GLY A 93 -9.49 -13.34 -5.40
C GLY A 93 -8.37 -12.68 -4.59
N ALA A 94 -8.64 -11.58 -3.88
CA ALA A 94 -7.69 -10.99 -2.93
C ALA A 94 -7.30 -11.99 -1.83
N ASP A 95 -5.99 -12.19 -1.62
CA ASP A 95 -5.44 -12.92 -0.46
C ASP A 95 -5.28 -12.00 0.76
N ILE A 96 -5.10 -10.69 0.52
CA ILE A 96 -4.93 -9.65 1.54
C ILE A 96 -5.76 -8.42 1.17
N ILE A 97 -6.41 -7.80 2.16
CA ILE A 97 -6.99 -6.46 2.04
C ILE A 97 -6.20 -5.55 2.98
N ASP A 98 -5.58 -4.51 2.43
CA ASP A 98 -4.84 -3.51 3.20
C ASP A 98 -5.65 -2.23 3.31
N ILE A 99 -5.88 -1.76 4.54
CA ILE A 99 -6.63 -0.53 4.82
C ILE A 99 -5.64 0.60 5.11
N SER A 100 -5.63 1.65 4.29
CA SER A 100 -4.84 2.87 4.51
C SER A 100 -5.72 4.03 4.96
N ASP A 101 -5.56 4.54 6.18
CA ASP A 101 -6.47 5.54 6.80
C ASP A 101 -5.76 6.54 7.75
N TRP A 102 -6.10 7.83 7.61
CA TRP A 102 -5.61 8.94 8.44
C TRP A 102 -6.71 9.67 9.24
N GLY A 103 -7.94 9.16 9.25
CA GLY A 103 -9.11 9.80 9.88
C GLY A 103 -9.24 9.58 11.39
N ASP A 104 -10.48 9.68 11.89
CA ASP A 104 -10.82 9.35 13.28
C ASP A 104 -10.70 7.84 13.56
N LEU A 105 -10.01 7.50 14.65
CA LEU A 105 -9.89 6.12 15.13
C LEU A 105 -11.26 5.45 15.30
N LYS A 106 -12.27 6.13 15.87
CA LYS A 106 -13.59 5.50 16.08
C LYS A 106 -14.27 5.16 14.76
N ALA A 107 -14.08 5.97 13.72
CA ALA A 107 -14.55 5.66 12.37
C ALA A 107 -13.81 4.47 11.76
N ARG A 108 -12.48 4.46 11.85
CA ARG A 108 -11.62 3.38 11.37
C ARG A 108 -11.95 2.03 12.02
N ILE A 109 -12.10 1.98 13.35
CA ILE A 109 -12.48 0.76 14.07
C ILE A 109 -13.83 0.22 13.59
N ARG A 110 -14.82 1.08 13.31
CA ARG A 110 -16.09 0.64 12.70
C ARG A 110 -15.86 0.04 11.31
N THR A 111 -15.07 0.67 10.45
CA THR A 111 -14.74 0.17 9.11
C THR A 111 -14.02 -1.18 9.15
N ILE A 112 -13.03 -1.34 10.04
CA ILE A 112 -12.30 -2.60 10.23
C ILE A 112 -13.28 -3.71 10.65
N ASN A 113 -14.14 -3.46 11.65
CA ASN A 113 -15.15 -4.42 12.08
C ASN A 113 -16.16 -4.76 10.95
N GLU A 114 -16.65 -3.77 10.19
CA GLU A 114 -17.55 -3.99 9.05
C GLU A 114 -16.91 -4.88 7.97
N ILE A 115 -15.61 -4.71 7.71
CA ILE A 115 -14.85 -5.48 6.73
C ILE A 115 -14.54 -6.89 7.26
N ARG A 116 -13.97 -7.03 8.47
CA ARG A 116 -13.64 -8.33 9.07
C ARG A 116 -14.86 -9.24 9.15
N ASN A 117 -16.03 -8.72 9.53
CA ASN A 117 -17.27 -9.50 9.58
C ASN A 117 -17.75 -10.02 8.22
N GLU A 118 -17.45 -9.32 7.12
CA GLU A 118 -17.83 -9.73 5.76
C GLU A 118 -16.83 -10.74 5.17
N ILE A 119 -15.52 -10.52 5.36
CA ILE A 119 -14.48 -11.36 4.76
C ILE A 119 -14.16 -12.60 5.61
N LYS A 120 -14.34 -12.52 6.93
CA LYS A 120 -13.95 -13.55 7.91
C LYS A 120 -12.49 -13.95 7.70
N ASP A 121 -12.22 -15.24 7.52
CA ASP A 121 -10.87 -15.81 7.38
C ASP A 121 -10.47 -16.02 5.90
N LYS A 122 -11.22 -15.42 4.95
CA LYS A 122 -10.97 -15.61 3.50
C LYS A 122 -9.78 -14.81 2.96
N ALA A 123 -9.34 -13.80 3.70
CA ALA A 123 -8.17 -12.99 3.40
C ALA A 123 -7.58 -12.44 4.70
N ILE A 124 -6.30 -12.11 4.65
CA ILE A 124 -5.61 -11.37 5.71
C ILE A 124 -6.11 -9.92 5.67
N LEU A 125 -6.40 -9.33 6.84
CA LEU A 125 -6.74 -7.91 6.95
C LEU A 125 -5.53 -7.15 7.50
N SER A 126 -4.95 -6.31 6.66
CA SER A 126 -3.80 -5.47 6.96
C SER A 126 -4.24 -4.03 7.19
N PHE A 127 -3.49 -3.31 8.03
CA PHE A 127 -3.62 -1.86 8.19
C PHE A 127 -2.29 -1.19 7.86
N SER A 128 -2.31 -0.16 7.01
CA SER A 128 -1.11 0.60 6.66
C SER A 128 -1.25 2.08 7.00
N ARG A 129 -0.21 2.61 7.64
CA ARG A 129 0.04 4.05 7.70
C ARG A 129 1.54 4.33 7.67
N ILE A 130 2.13 4.13 6.49
CA ILE A 130 3.59 4.22 6.27
C ILE A 130 4.08 5.64 5.94
N HIS A 131 3.17 6.56 5.62
CA HIS A 131 3.48 7.96 5.31
C HIS A 131 2.48 8.94 5.94
N GLY A 132 2.87 10.22 6.04
CA GLY A 132 1.97 11.30 6.44
C GLY A 132 0.91 11.59 5.36
N PRO A 133 -0.24 12.19 5.71
CA PRO A 133 -1.35 12.36 4.77
C PRO A 133 -1.08 13.33 3.59
N GLY A 134 -0.05 14.18 3.67
CA GLY A 134 0.37 15.15 2.64
C GLY A 134 -0.59 16.33 2.42
N LEU A 135 -1.88 16.03 2.23
CA LEU A 135 -2.95 16.99 1.94
C LEU A 135 -3.73 17.42 3.19
N PHE A 136 -3.82 16.57 4.21
CA PHE A 136 -4.57 16.86 5.43
C PHE A 136 -3.71 17.49 6.53
N GLY A 137 -3.51 18.81 6.44
CA GLY A 137 -3.10 19.70 7.53
C GLY A 137 -1.93 19.22 8.40
N HIS A 138 -0.70 19.53 8.00
CA HIS A 138 0.49 19.20 8.76
C HIS A 138 0.49 19.85 10.16
N PHE A 139 0.34 19.02 11.19
CA PHE A 139 0.74 19.33 12.56
C PHE A 139 1.95 18.48 12.93
N ALA A 140 2.91 19.05 13.66
CA ALA A 140 4.09 18.36 14.16
C ALA A 140 3.74 17.38 15.31
N LYS A 141 3.02 16.31 14.98
CA LYS A 141 2.67 15.23 15.92
C LYS A 141 3.89 14.34 16.15
N LYS A 142 4.13 13.97 17.42
CA LYS A 142 5.17 12.98 17.79
C LYS A 142 4.69 11.57 17.43
N GLY A 143 4.94 11.18 16.18
CA GLY A 143 4.58 9.87 15.64
C GLY A 143 3.33 9.91 14.77
N LEU A 144 3.26 8.93 13.87
CA LEU A 144 2.21 8.80 12.85
C LEU A 144 1.09 7.84 13.28
N ILE A 145 1.38 6.94 14.24
CA ILE A 145 0.48 5.96 14.84
C ILE A 145 0.80 5.82 16.34
N THR A 146 -0.21 5.64 17.19
CA THR A 146 -0.02 5.43 18.64
C THR A 146 -0.15 3.96 19.04
N LYS A 147 0.34 3.61 20.24
CA LYS A 147 0.15 2.27 20.83
C LYS A 147 -1.34 1.93 21.02
N ASP A 148 -2.15 2.90 21.38
CA ASP A 148 -3.59 2.72 21.58
C ASP A 148 -4.30 2.50 20.24
N GLU A 149 -3.92 3.23 19.18
CA GLU A 149 -4.42 2.96 17.82
C GLU A 149 -4.08 1.52 17.38
N ILE A 150 -2.83 1.07 17.57
CA ILE A 150 -2.41 -0.31 17.29
C ILE A 150 -3.29 -1.32 18.03
N THR A 151 -3.41 -1.15 19.35
CA THR A 151 -4.12 -2.07 20.23
C THR A 151 -5.60 -2.22 19.83
N GLU A 152 -6.28 -1.10 19.57
CA GLU A 152 -7.69 -1.12 19.19
C GLU A 152 -7.90 -1.67 17.77
N MET A 153 -6.99 -1.42 16.84
CA MET A 153 -7.07 -1.96 15.48
C MET A 153 -6.85 -3.48 15.44
N VAL A 154 -5.88 -4.01 16.19
CA VAL A 154 -5.66 -5.46 16.28
C VAL A 154 -6.86 -6.15 16.94
N LYS A 155 -7.41 -5.60 18.03
CA LYS A 155 -8.67 -6.09 18.64
C LYS A 155 -9.87 -6.09 17.68
N ALA A 156 -9.94 -5.12 16.76
CA ALA A 156 -10.97 -5.06 15.73
C ALA A 156 -10.77 -6.11 14.60
N GLY A 157 -9.67 -6.85 14.63
CA GLY A 157 -9.36 -7.92 13.68
C GLY A 157 -8.39 -7.54 12.57
N ILE A 158 -7.40 -6.67 12.83
CA ILE A 158 -6.22 -6.49 11.98
C ILE A 158 -5.15 -7.55 12.29
N ASP A 159 -4.67 -8.24 11.27
CA ASP A 159 -3.64 -9.29 11.37
C ASP A 159 -2.22 -8.74 11.18
N ILE A 160 -2.07 -7.69 10.35
CA ILE A 160 -0.80 -7.03 10.02
C ILE A 160 -0.94 -5.53 10.24
N VAL A 161 0.00 -4.93 10.97
CA VAL A 161 0.10 -3.47 11.11
C VAL A 161 1.39 -2.98 10.45
N ASN A 162 1.25 -2.25 9.33
CA ASN A 162 2.36 -1.60 8.64
C ASN A 162 2.57 -0.17 9.14
N ILE A 163 3.74 0.07 9.73
CA ILE A 163 4.22 1.38 10.19
C ILE A 163 5.36 1.88 9.28
N PRO A 164 5.79 3.15 9.35
CA PRO A 164 6.96 3.62 8.63
C PRO A 164 8.21 2.80 8.99
N ALA A 165 9.00 2.45 7.98
CA ALA A 165 10.32 1.89 8.16
C ALA A 165 11.26 2.87 8.90
N VAL A 166 12.38 2.34 9.43
CA VAL A 166 13.32 3.18 10.16
C VAL A 166 13.94 4.23 9.23
N GLY A 167 13.83 5.50 9.62
CA GLY A 167 14.34 6.64 8.85
C GLY A 167 13.40 7.19 7.77
N THR A 168 12.28 6.52 7.44
CA THR A 168 11.36 6.99 6.37
C THR A 168 10.29 7.96 6.85
N PHE A 169 10.18 8.22 8.16
CA PHE A 169 9.33 9.27 8.72
C PHE A 169 10.06 10.03 9.83
N PRO A 170 9.88 11.37 9.96
CA PRO A 170 10.55 12.16 11.00
C PRO A 170 10.36 11.58 12.41
N GLY A 171 11.48 11.30 13.08
CA GLY A 171 11.51 10.72 14.43
C GLY A 171 11.43 9.18 14.52
N TYR A 172 11.24 8.46 13.41
CA TYR A 172 11.25 6.99 13.39
C TYR A 172 12.67 6.42 13.46
N THR A 173 13.24 6.47 14.67
CA THR A 173 14.49 5.78 15.03
C THR A 173 14.26 4.27 15.22
N ILE A 174 15.33 3.46 15.20
CA ILE A 174 15.28 2.01 15.48
C ILE A 174 14.53 1.73 16.79
N ASN A 175 14.87 2.46 17.87
CA ASN A 175 14.25 2.27 19.18
C ASN A 175 12.77 2.71 19.18
N TYR A 176 12.41 3.79 18.48
CA TYR A 176 11.00 4.19 18.36
C TYR A 176 10.18 3.13 17.61
N ALA A 177 10.66 2.67 16.44
CA ALA A 177 10.00 1.63 15.65
C ALA A 177 9.91 0.30 16.42
N SER A 178 10.98 -0.13 17.09
CA SER A 178 11.01 -1.37 17.88
C SER A 178 9.99 -1.39 19.03
N ARG A 179 9.72 -0.24 19.67
CA ARG A 179 8.66 -0.14 20.69
C ARG A 179 7.25 -0.23 20.11
N LEU A 180 7.04 0.17 18.85
CA LEU A 180 5.78 -0.03 18.14
C LEU A 180 5.62 -1.49 17.70
N VAL A 181 6.67 -2.08 17.10
CA VAL A 181 6.78 -3.51 16.76
C VAL A 181 6.42 -4.39 17.97
N GLY A 182 7.05 -4.16 19.13
CA GLY A 182 6.72 -4.90 20.35
C GLY A 182 5.25 -4.77 20.76
N THR A 183 4.64 -3.60 20.60
CA THR A 183 3.20 -3.41 20.90
C THR A 183 2.31 -4.18 19.92
N ILE A 184 2.71 -4.31 18.65
CA ILE A 184 2.00 -5.11 17.64
C ILE A 184 2.11 -6.61 17.99
N HIS A 185 3.31 -7.07 18.36
CA HIS A 185 3.57 -8.46 18.81
C HIS A 185 2.83 -8.80 20.11
N ASP A 186 2.82 -7.91 21.09
CA ASP A 186 2.07 -8.05 22.36
C ASP A 186 0.55 -8.21 22.12
N CYS A 187 0.03 -7.66 21.01
CA CYS A 187 -1.36 -7.81 20.58
C CYS A 187 -1.61 -9.06 19.71
N GLY A 188 -0.58 -9.83 19.37
CA GLY A 188 -0.69 -11.04 18.54
C GLY A 188 -0.74 -10.82 17.03
N ALA A 189 -0.41 -9.62 16.53
CA ALA A 189 -0.35 -9.29 15.11
C ALA A 189 1.09 -9.27 14.56
N LEU A 190 1.23 -9.27 13.24
CA LEU A 190 2.52 -9.12 12.55
C LEU A 190 2.87 -7.64 12.33
N ALA A 191 4.14 -7.30 12.53
CA ALA A 191 4.65 -5.94 12.35
C ALA A 191 5.31 -5.77 10.98
N GLY A 192 4.71 -4.93 10.14
CA GLY A 192 5.29 -4.51 8.87
C GLY A 192 5.97 -3.15 8.95
N LEU A 193 7.14 -3.01 8.34
CA LEU A 193 7.84 -1.73 8.21
C LEU A 193 7.92 -1.36 6.71
N GLY A 194 7.24 -0.28 6.33
CA GLY A 194 7.11 0.17 4.94
C GLY A 194 7.99 1.35 4.57
N ILE A 195 8.68 1.24 3.42
CA ILE A 195 9.38 2.33 2.75
C ILE A 195 8.37 3.05 1.84
N GLY A 196 8.19 4.35 2.09
CA GLY A 196 7.33 5.27 1.34
C GLY A 196 7.89 6.70 1.45
N THR A 197 7.11 7.72 1.04
CA THR A 197 7.53 9.14 1.01
C THR A 197 8.70 9.45 0.07
N SER A 198 8.64 8.94 -1.17
CA SER A 198 9.72 9.02 -2.17
C SER A 198 11.02 8.27 -1.79
N GLN A 199 11.15 7.74 -0.57
CA GLN A 199 12.34 7.00 -0.12
C GLN A 199 12.50 5.66 -0.86
N GLU A 200 11.42 5.10 -1.42
CA GLU A 200 11.42 3.94 -2.30
C GLU A 200 12.18 4.18 -3.62
N GLY A 201 12.29 5.44 -4.05
CA GLY A 201 13.09 5.90 -5.18
C GLY A 201 14.54 6.25 -4.83
N SER A 202 14.95 6.11 -3.56
CA SER A 202 16.33 6.37 -3.13
C SER A 202 17.33 5.37 -3.71
N ASP A 203 18.61 5.69 -3.57
CA ASP A 203 19.68 4.82 -4.01
C ASP A 203 19.69 3.46 -3.28
N ILE A 204 20.32 2.48 -3.93
CA ILE A 204 20.44 1.10 -3.45
C ILE A 204 21.07 1.01 -2.05
N GLU A 205 22.03 1.88 -1.68
CA GLU A 205 22.65 1.84 -0.36
C GLU A 205 21.68 2.33 0.73
N THR A 206 20.96 3.41 0.46
CA THR A 206 19.90 3.93 1.35
C THR A 206 18.82 2.88 1.60
N ILE A 207 18.31 2.21 0.56
CA ILE A 207 17.34 1.10 0.70
C ILE A 207 17.90 -0.05 1.54
N ARG A 208 19.18 -0.41 1.36
CA ARG A 208 19.84 -1.45 2.17
C ARG A 208 19.93 -1.06 3.65
N ARG A 209 20.29 0.18 3.95
CA ARG A 209 20.36 0.70 5.33
C ARG A 209 18.99 0.69 5.99
N ILE A 210 17.94 1.19 5.31
CA ILE A 210 16.55 1.18 5.81
C ILE A 210 16.08 -0.25 6.09
N GLY A 211 16.31 -1.20 5.17
CA GLY A 211 15.97 -2.61 5.35
C GLY A 211 16.68 -3.24 6.55
N PHE A 212 18.00 -3.01 6.69
CA PHE A 212 18.77 -3.53 7.81
C PHE A 212 18.30 -2.98 9.17
N TYR A 213 18.08 -1.67 9.26
CA TYR A 213 17.58 -1.04 10.48
C TYR A 213 16.14 -1.45 10.84
N SER A 214 15.29 -1.67 9.84
CA SER A 214 13.94 -2.21 10.04
C SER A 214 13.98 -3.65 10.57
N LYS A 215 14.97 -4.45 10.14
CA LYS A 215 15.23 -5.78 10.69
C LYS A 215 15.75 -5.73 12.13
N MET A 216 16.63 -4.78 12.44
CA MET A 216 17.05 -4.53 13.83
C MET A 216 15.90 -4.07 14.73
N ALA A 217 14.90 -3.39 14.18
CA ALA A 217 13.70 -2.99 14.92
C ALA A 217 12.72 -4.15 15.19
N GLY A 218 12.90 -5.31 14.55
CA GLY A 218 12.07 -6.51 14.74
C GLY A 218 10.94 -6.70 13.72
N ALA A 219 11.03 -6.10 12.53
CA ALA A 219 10.00 -6.24 11.50
C ALA A 219 9.86 -7.69 10.99
N ASP A 220 8.61 -8.16 10.88
CA ASP A 220 8.25 -9.43 10.24
C ASP A 220 8.13 -9.26 8.72
N ILE A 221 7.54 -8.14 8.30
CA ILE A 221 7.22 -7.81 6.92
C ILE A 221 7.93 -6.51 6.53
N TYR A 222 8.42 -6.47 5.30
CA TYR A 222 9.19 -5.35 4.74
C TYR A 222 8.44 -4.87 3.51
N GLY A 223 7.89 -3.67 3.58
CA GLY A 223 7.15 -3.03 2.50
C GLY A 223 8.02 -2.06 1.72
N ILE A 224 7.82 -1.97 0.42
CA ILE A 224 8.34 -0.86 -0.41
C ILE A 224 7.25 -0.41 -1.39
N SER A 225 7.00 0.90 -1.42
CA SER A 225 5.95 1.53 -2.23
C SER A 225 6.43 1.93 -3.62
N ASP A 226 5.59 2.68 -4.31
CA ASP A 226 5.42 2.79 -5.76
C ASP A 226 6.09 4.01 -6.42
N ALA A 227 6.64 4.96 -5.65
CA ALA A 227 7.33 6.16 -6.18
C ALA A 227 8.72 5.87 -6.81
N GLY A 228 8.85 4.78 -7.55
CA GLY A 228 9.96 4.52 -8.46
C GLY A 228 9.81 5.22 -9.80
N LEU A 229 10.55 4.74 -10.81
CA LEU A 229 10.73 5.33 -12.16
C LEU A 229 9.46 5.71 -12.95
N SER A 230 8.28 5.24 -12.54
CA SER A 230 6.99 5.50 -13.19
C SER A 230 5.85 5.88 -12.23
N GLU A 231 6.15 6.14 -10.95
CA GLU A 231 5.15 6.31 -9.87
C GLU A 231 4.14 5.16 -9.73
N ALA A 232 4.45 3.98 -10.28
CA ALA A 232 3.56 2.81 -10.28
C ALA A 232 4.19 1.55 -9.66
N MET A 233 5.52 1.50 -9.54
CA MET A 233 6.28 0.37 -9.02
C MET A 233 7.65 0.86 -8.50
N PRO A 234 8.18 0.33 -7.38
CA PRO A 234 9.55 0.57 -6.97
C PRO A 234 10.57 0.05 -7.99
N ALA A 235 11.76 0.66 -8.04
CA ALA A 235 12.84 0.20 -8.91
C ALA A 235 13.17 -1.29 -8.64
N PRO A 236 13.27 -2.16 -9.66
CA PRO A 236 13.58 -3.58 -9.48
C PRO A 236 14.88 -3.84 -8.69
N GLU A 237 15.87 -2.95 -8.85
CA GLU A 237 17.13 -2.93 -8.13
C GLU A 237 16.90 -2.71 -6.63
N ASN A 238 15.97 -1.83 -6.26
CA ASN A 238 15.63 -1.53 -4.87
C ASN A 238 14.86 -2.69 -4.22
N ILE A 239 13.93 -3.33 -4.96
CA ILE A 239 13.28 -4.58 -4.52
C ILE A 239 14.36 -5.66 -4.26
N MET A 240 15.29 -5.87 -5.20
CA MET A 240 16.36 -6.85 -5.07
C MET A 240 17.38 -6.49 -3.96
N ALA A 241 17.64 -5.21 -3.73
CA ALA A 241 18.53 -4.72 -2.68
C ALA A 241 17.95 -4.95 -1.29
N LEU A 242 16.69 -4.54 -1.06
CA LEU A 242 15.94 -4.81 0.16
C LEU A 242 15.89 -6.32 0.42
N SER A 243 15.51 -7.10 -0.59
CA SER A 243 15.53 -8.56 -0.56
C SER A 243 16.85 -9.14 -0.04
N THR A 244 17.95 -8.70 -0.64
CA THR A 244 19.29 -9.24 -0.34
C THR A 244 19.71 -8.96 1.10
N VAL A 245 19.30 -7.82 1.68
CA VAL A 245 19.60 -7.49 3.09
C VAL A 245 18.76 -8.32 4.06
N ILE A 246 17.48 -8.55 3.76
CA ILE A 246 16.60 -9.27 4.67
C ILE A 246 16.90 -10.77 4.69
N ARG A 247 17.03 -11.40 3.50
CA ARG A 247 17.14 -12.87 3.35
C ARG A 247 18.46 -13.38 2.75
N GLY A 248 19.37 -12.50 2.34
CA GLY A 248 20.64 -12.87 1.72
C GLY A 248 20.51 -13.27 0.24
N LYS A 249 21.64 -13.23 -0.49
CA LYS A 249 21.70 -13.49 -1.94
C LYS A 249 21.08 -14.84 -2.35
N ARG A 250 21.44 -15.93 -1.65
CA ARG A 250 20.93 -17.29 -1.94
C ARG A 250 19.40 -17.33 -1.97
N HIS A 251 18.74 -16.79 -0.94
CA HIS A 251 17.28 -16.78 -0.90
C HIS A 251 16.68 -15.73 -1.86
N THR A 252 17.37 -14.63 -2.14
CA THR A 252 16.92 -13.63 -3.13
C THR A 252 16.81 -14.18 -4.54
N TYR A 253 17.78 -15.02 -4.97
CA TYR A 253 17.79 -15.61 -6.30
C TYR A 253 16.96 -16.90 -6.42
N LEU A 254 16.78 -17.66 -5.34
CA LEU A 254 16.02 -18.91 -5.34
C LEU A 254 14.52 -18.75 -5.00
N ALA A 255 14.11 -17.67 -4.36
CA ALA A 255 12.78 -17.60 -3.74
C ALA A 255 11.63 -17.24 -4.67
N LYS A 256 10.62 -18.11 -4.60
CA LYS A 256 9.29 -17.80 -4.07
C LYS A 256 9.22 -18.19 -2.57
N SER A 257 8.77 -17.38 -1.60
CA SER A 257 8.57 -15.92 -1.64
C SER A 257 8.51 -15.29 -0.21
N ARG A 258 9.25 -14.18 0.14
CA ARG A 258 8.99 -13.20 1.27
C ARG A 258 9.57 -11.72 1.18
N ILE A 259 8.75 -10.71 0.83
CA ILE A 259 8.84 -9.20 0.77
C ILE A 259 7.45 -8.70 0.32
N LEU A 260 6.96 -7.55 0.83
CA LEU A 260 5.74 -6.89 0.36
C LEU A 260 6.08 -5.75 -0.62
N VAL A 261 5.51 -5.75 -1.83
CA VAL A 261 5.59 -4.62 -2.77
C VAL A 261 4.22 -4.04 -2.99
N PHE A 262 4.07 -2.73 -2.79
CA PHE A 262 2.87 -2.00 -3.20
C PHE A 262 3.07 -1.46 -4.62
N PHE A 263 2.05 -1.63 -5.46
CA PHE A 263 1.88 -0.96 -6.74
C PHE A 263 0.81 0.13 -6.60
N LEU A 264 0.91 1.18 -7.41
CA LEU A 264 -0.12 2.22 -7.49
C LEU A 264 -0.37 2.60 -8.95
N MET A 265 -1.30 1.93 -9.61
CA MET A 265 -1.58 2.24 -11.01
C MET A 265 -2.52 3.45 -11.13
N ARG A 266 -1.90 4.64 -11.24
CA ARG A 266 -2.57 5.93 -11.43
C ARG A 266 -3.60 5.87 -12.56
N ASN A 267 -4.84 6.23 -12.23
CA ASN A 267 -5.87 6.49 -13.23
C ASN A 267 -5.61 7.87 -13.87
N THR A 268 -5.54 7.96 -15.19
CA THR A 268 -5.05 9.15 -15.94
C THR A 268 -5.89 10.43 -15.78
N LYS A 269 -7.02 10.35 -15.08
CA LYS A 269 -7.86 11.51 -14.70
C LYS A 269 -7.41 12.24 -13.43
N CYS A 270 -6.39 11.77 -12.71
CA CYS A 270 -5.92 12.37 -11.45
C CYS A 270 -5.18 13.71 -11.63
N ARG A 271 -5.88 14.78 -12.04
CA ARG A 271 -5.34 16.14 -12.10
C ARG A 271 -5.32 16.79 -10.72
N CYS A 272 -4.19 16.67 -10.01
CA CYS A 272 -3.85 17.59 -8.93
C CYS A 272 -3.65 19.00 -9.52
N ARG A 273 -4.66 19.87 -9.46
CA ARG A 273 -4.47 21.30 -9.79
C ARG A 273 -3.74 21.97 -8.63
N VAL A 274 -2.47 22.30 -8.84
CA VAL A 274 -1.80 23.35 -8.06
C VAL A 274 -2.44 24.67 -8.47
N SER A 275 -3.05 25.40 -7.54
CA SER A 275 -3.64 26.71 -7.79
C SER A 275 -2.56 27.77 -7.97
N GLU A 276 -2.66 28.57 -9.04
CA GLU A 276 -1.63 29.51 -9.51
C GLU A 276 -1.34 30.74 -8.61
N SER A 277 -1.85 30.75 -7.37
CA SER A 277 -1.81 31.91 -6.47
C SER A 277 -0.75 31.84 -5.35
N CYS A 278 0.09 30.81 -5.30
CA CYS A 278 1.17 30.68 -4.31
C CYS A 278 2.57 30.89 -4.93
N ASN A 279 2.87 32.14 -5.32
CA ASN A 279 4.24 32.57 -5.61
C ASN A 279 5.07 32.70 -4.32
N PHE A 280 5.44 31.57 -3.72
CA PHE A 280 6.54 31.48 -2.77
C PHE A 280 7.42 30.30 -3.13
N PHE A 281 8.65 30.60 -3.58
CA PHE A 281 9.67 29.60 -3.88
C PHE A 281 9.99 28.77 -2.62
N TRP A 282 9.52 27.54 -2.59
CA TRP A 282 10.07 26.47 -1.77
C TRP A 282 10.40 25.31 -2.70
N PHE A 283 11.68 24.96 -2.79
CA PHE A 283 12.12 23.72 -3.42
C PHE A 283 11.50 22.54 -2.66
N PRO A 284 10.65 21.71 -3.29
CA PRO A 284 10.36 20.40 -2.74
C PRO A 284 11.66 19.59 -2.81
N LEU A 285 12.02 18.94 -1.69
CA LEU A 285 12.89 17.78 -1.76
C LEU A 285 12.12 16.73 -2.57
N LEU A 286 12.71 16.37 -3.71
CA LEU A 286 12.15 15.52 -4.78
C LEU A 286 11.74 14.13 -4.25
#